data_AF-A0A0M8XGF8-F1
#
_entry.id   AF-A0A0M8XGF8-F1
#
_cell.length_a   1.000
_cell.length_b   1.000
_cell.length_c   1.000
_cell.angle_alpha   90.00
_cell.angle_beta   90.00
_cell.angle_gamma   90.00
#
_symmetry.space_group_name_H-M   'P 1'
#
loop_
_entity.id
_entity.type
_entity.pdbx_description
1 polymer ?
#
loop_
_entity_poly.entity_id
_entity_poly.type
_entity_poly.pdbx_seq_one_letter_code
_entity_poly.pdbx_strand_id
1 'polypeptide(L)'
;DHRAVVTGTDHDELLHALRQLAEGGGVQPSQIPRSGGTAFLFTGQGAQRLGMGRQLYTAFPAFAAAFDEVATALDAHLPRPLNDVITDAEALHRTEYTQPALFAVEVALFRLLQSWGITPD
;
A
#
# COMPACT_ATOMS: atom_id res chain seq x y z
N ASP A 1 -14.38 -23.74 6.99
CA ASP A 1 -12.95 -23.96 6.65
C ASP A 1 -12.46 -23.19 5.43
N HIS A 2 -13.37 -22.66 4.60
CA HIS A 2 -13.04 -21.92 3.38
C HIS A 2 -13.62 -20.51 3.47
N ARG A 3 -12.86 -19.51 3.02
CA ARG A 3 -13.30 -18.10 2.94
C ARG A 3 -12.99 -17.54 1.56
N ALA A 4 -13.83 -16.62 1.10
CA ALA A 4 -13.64 -15.84 -0.11
C ALA A 4 -14.10 -14.40 0.12
N VAL A 5 -13.46 -13.45 -0.57
CA VAL A 5 -13.84 -12.04 -0.61
C VAL A 5 -13.98 -11.65 -2.06
N VAL A 6 -15.07 -10.96 -2.40
CA VAL A 6 -15.31 -10.40 -3.73
C VAL A 6 -15.25 -8.89 -3.62
N THR A 7 -14.55 -8.25 -4.57
CA THR A 7 -14.43 -6.80 -4.69
C THR A 7 -14.92 -6.36 -6.06
N GLY A 8 -15.59 -5.22 -6.14
CA GLY A 8 -16.13 -4.66 -7.38
C GLY A 8 -16.55 -3.22 -7.14
N THR A 9 -16.59 -2.42 -8.20
CA THR A 9 -16.93 -1.00 -8.16
C THR A 9 -18.39 -0.75 -8.58
N ASP A 10 -19.03 -1.73 -9.19
CA ASP A 10 -20.46 -1.72 -9.50
C ASP A 10 -21.15 -3.07 -9.26
N HIS A 11 -22.46 -3.08 -9.45
CA HIS A 11 -23.32 -4.23 -9.18
C HIS A 11 -23.06 -5.40 -10.14
N ASP A 12 -22.79 -5.13 -11.41
CA ASP A 12 -22.63 -6.15 -12.43
C ASP A 12 -21.28 -6.86 -12.27
N GLU A 13 -20.23 -6.12 -11.91
CA GLU A 13 -18.93 -6.65 -11.52
C GLU A 13 -19.03 -7.60 -10.32
N LEU A 14 -19.73 -7.18 -9.27
CA LEU A 14 -19.92 -8.00 -8.07
C LEU A 14 -20.70 -9.29 -8.38
N LEU A 15 -21.79 -9.20 -9.14
CA LEU A 15 -22.56 -10.38 -9.54
C LEU A 15 -21.76 -11.32 -10.44
N HIS A 16 -20.96 -10.79 -11.36
CA HIS A 16 -20.12 -11.60 -12.22
C HIS A 16 -19.09 -12.39 -11.39
N ALA A 17 -18.37 -11.72 -10.48
CA ALA A 17 -17.38 -12.36 -9.63
C ALA A 17 -17.99 -13.39 -8.65
N LEU A 18 -19.18 -13.13 -8.11
CA LEU A 18 -19.89 -14.10 -7.26
C LEU A 18 -20.31 -15.36 -8.03
N ARG A 19 -20.76 -15.21 -9.30
CA ARG A 19 -21.06 -16.37 -10.16
C ARG A 19 -19.81 -17.20 -10.44
N GLN A 20 -18.68 -16.56 -10.77
CA GLN A 20 -17.41 -17.27 -10.97
C GLN A 20 -16.98 -18.05 -9.73
N LEU A 21 -17.16 -17.46 -8.54
CA LEU A 21 -16.89 -18.15 -7.28
C LEU A 21 -17.79 -19.37 -7.07
N ALA A 22 -19.10 -19.25 -7.34
CA ALA A 22 -20.07 -20.33 -7.20
C ALA A 22 -19.82 -21.48 -8.19
N GLU A 23 -19.36 -21.17 -9.41
CA GLU A 23 -19.05 -22.14 -10.47
C GLU A 23 -17.64 -22.76 -10.32
N GLY A 24 -16.85 -22.33 -9.32
CA GLY A 24 -15.48 -22.81 -9.09
C GLY A 24 -14.46 -22.31 -10.13
N GLY A 25 -14.82 -21.28 -10.90
CA GLY A 25 -14.15 -20.88 -12.13
C GLY A 25 -13.02 -19.85 -12.02
N GLY A 26 -12.48 -19.55 -10.83
CA GLY A 26 -11.37 -18.59 -10.78
C GLY A 26 -10.83 -18.16 -9.42
N VAL A 27 -11.58 -18.33 -8.33
CA VAL A 27 -11.10 -17.98 -6.98
C VAL A 27 -11.17 -19.22 -6.11
N GLN A 28 -10.01 -19.80 -5.82
CA GLN A 28 -9.93 -20.89 -4.86
C GLN A 28 -10.05 -20.30 -3.45
N PRO A 29 -11.07 -20.70 -2.65
CA PRO A 29 -11.19 -20.24 -1.29
C PRO A 29 -9.92 -20.56 -0.51
N SER A 30 -9.37 -19.59 0.22
CA SER A 30 -8.19 -19.84 1.05
C SER A 30 -8.57 -20.76 2.21
N GLN A 31 -7.74 -21.75 2.51
CA GLN A 31 -7.79 -22.45 3.79
C GLN A 31 -7.42 -21.48 4.91
N ILE A 32 -8.11 -21.58 6.04
CA ILE A 32 -7.82 -20.75 7.21
C ILE A 32 -6.40 -21.11 7.70
N PRO A 33 -5.44 -20.15 7.73
CA PRO A 33 -4.10 -20.42 8.23
C PRO A 33 -4.14 -20.89 9.68
N ARG A 34 -3.18 -21.76 10.06
CA ARG A 34 -2.96 -22.09 11.48
C ARG A 34 -2.52 -20.83 12.22
N SER A 35 -2.84 -20.73 13.51
CA SER A 35 -2.44 -19.60 14.35
C SER A 35 -0.91 -19.41 14.31
N GLY A 36 -0.48 -18.19 14.05
CA GLY A 36 0.92 -17.75 14.06
C GLY A 36 0.97 -16.24 14.26
N GLY A 37 2.17 -15.71 14.48
CA GLY A 37 2.35 -14.27 14.65
C GLY A 37 2.33 -13.48 13.34
N THR A 38 2.05 -12.19 13.42
CA THR A 38 2.04 -11.22 12.32
C THR A 38 3.35 -10.43 12.31
N ALA A 39 4.02 -10.37 11.16
CA ALA A 39 5.20 -9.53 10.97
C ALA A 39 5.01 -8.64 9.75
N PHE A 40 5.53 -7.41 9.82
CA PHE A 40 5.56 -6.50 8.68
C PHE A 40 6.95 -6.49 8.07
N LEU A 41 7.01 -6.70 6.76
CA LEU A 41 8.24 -6.67 5.98
C LEU A 41 8.32 -5.36 5.21
N PHE A 42 9.40 -4.62 5.46
CA PHE A 42 9.72 -3.36 4.82
C PHE A 42 10.77 -3.61 3.74
N THR A 43 10.55 -3.06 2.55
CA THR A 43 11.40 -3.31 1.38
C THR A 43 12.57 -2.34 1.33
N GLY A 44 13.65 -2.78 0.70
CA GLY A 44 14.79 -1.93 0.41
C GLY A 44 14.65 -1.20 -0.93
N GLN A 45 15.74 -0.53 -1.32
CA GLN A 45 15.88 0.05 -2.66
C GLN A 45 15.64 -1.01 -3.75
N GLY A 46 14.93 -0.61 -4.82
CA GLY A 46 14.52 -1.47 -5.94
C GLY A 46 13.00 -1.66 -6.03
N ALA A 47 12.26 -1.35 -4.96
CA ALA A 47 10.80 -1.44 -4.94
C ALA A 47 10.09 -0.17 -5.45
N GLN A 48 10.81 0.93 -5.66
CA GLN A 48 10.22 2.21 -6.04
C GLN A 48 9.59 2.16 -7.43
N ARG A 49 8.43 2.83 -7.57
CA ARG A 49 7.73 3.03 -8.84
C ARG A 49 7.29 4.48 -8.95
N LEU A 50 7.33 5.02 -10.17
CA LEU A 50 6.85 6.37 -10.45
C LEU A 50 5.41 6.53 -9.96
N GLY A 51 5.14 7.57 -9.17
CA GLY A 51 3.80 7.84 -8.63
C GLY A 51 3.33 6.86 -7.55
N MET A 52 4.23 6.07 -6.95
CA MET A 52 3.88 5.21 -5.81
C MET A 52 3.18 6.01 -4.70
N GLY A 53 2.19 5.40 -4.06
CA GLY A 53 1.42 6.03 -2.98
C GLY A 53 0.38 7.07 -3.44
N ARG A 54 0.43 7.62 -4.67
CA ARG A 54 -0.50 8.68 -5.09
C ARG A 54 -1.98 8.30 -5.02
N GLN A 55 -2.32 7.11 -5.51
CA GLN A 55 -3.71 6.64 -5.46
C GLN A 55 -4.17 6.40 -4.03
N LEU A 56 -3.27 5.91 -3.16
CA LEU A 56 -3.54 5.70 -1.75
C LEU A 56 -3.71 7.03 -1.00
N TYR A 57 -2.88 8.03 -1.33
CA TYR A 57 -2.97 9.39 -0.81
C TYR A 57 -4.34 9.99 -1.10
N THR A 58 -4.84 9.85 -2.34
CA THR A 58 -6.17 10.34 -2.70
C THR A 58 -7.30 9.54 -2.03
N ALA A 59 -7.15 8.22 -1.91
CA ALA A 59 -8.23 7.34 -1.46
C ALA A 59 -8.35 7.22 0.07
N PHE A 60 -7.26 7.36 0.82
CA PHE A 60 -7.20 7.02 2.24
C PHE A 60 -6.62 8.17 3.09
N PRO A 61 -7.47 8.89 3.86
CA PRO A 61 -7.01 9.98 4.72
C PRO A 61 -5.93 9.59 5.74
N ALA A 62 -6.00 8.37 6.28
CA ALA A 62 -4.98 7.87 7.22
C ALA A 62 -3.61 7.69 6.55
N PHE A 63 -3.58 7.28 5.28
CA PHE A 63 -2.35 7.21 4.50
C PHE A 63 -1.83 8.63 4.22
N ALA A 64 -2.69 9.54 3.75
CA ALA A 64 -2.31 10.90 3.41
C ALA A 64 -1.69 11.65 4.61
N ALA A 65 -2.35 11.59 5.77
CA ALA A 65 -1.87 12.23 6.99
C ALA A 65 -0.49 11.69 7.42
N ALA A 66 -0.30 10.36 7.40
CA ALA A 66 0.97 9.74 7.75
C ALA A 66 2.07 10.06 6.73
N PHE A 67 1.73 10.09 5.45
CA PHE A 67 2.66 10.45 4.38
C PHE A 67 3.12 11.91 4.53
N ASP A 68 2.19 12.84 4.76
CA ASP A 68 2.51 14.27 4.92
C ASP A 68 3.37 14.53 6.16
N GLU A 69 3.10 13.83 7.27
CA GLU A 69 3.92 13.91 8.50
C GLU A 69 5.37 13.52 8.21
N VAL A 70 5.58 12.38 7.55
CA VAL A 70 6.93 11.89 7.22
C VAL A 70 7.60 12.74 6.16
N ALA A 71 6.89 13.14 5.10
CA ALA A 71 7.42 14.01 4.06
C ALA A 71 7.86 15.36 4.65
N THR A 72 7.05 15.98 5.51
CA THR A 72 7.40 17.24 6.20
C THR A 72 8.69 17.10 7.00
N ALA A 73 8.86 15.97 7.72
CA ALA A 73 10.08 15.73 8.49
C ALA A 73 11.32 15.50 7.60
N LEU A 74 11.15 14.80 6.48
CA LEU A 74 12.24 14.50 5.56
C LEU A 74 12.63 15.69 4.69
N ASP A 75 11.69 16.54 4.30
CA ASP A 75 11.92 17.69 3.41
C ASP A 75 12.94 18.68 3.99
N ALA A 76 13.06 18.77 5.32
CA ALA A 76 14.11 19.55 5.98
C ALA A 76 15.54 19.05 5.71
N HIS A 77 15.68 17.81 5.24
CA HIS A 77 16.94 17.13 4.97
C HIS A 77 17.16 16.85 3.47
N LEU A 78 16.21 17.22 2.60
CA LEU A 78 16.26 16.94 1.18
C LEU A 78 16.47 18.22 0.35
N PRO A 79 17.20 18.15 -0.76
CA PRO A 79 17.35 19.30 -1.65
C PRO A 79 16.05 19.71 -2.36
N ARG A 80 15.08 18.80 -2.45
CA ARG A 80 13.77 18.99 -3.08
C ARG A 80 12.68 18.32 -2.23
N PRO A 81 11.45 18.88 -2.22
CA PRO A 81 10.32 18.26 -1.55
C PRO A 81 10.02 16.85 -2.08
N LEU A 82 9.71 15.93 -1.17
CA LEU A 82 9.47 14.52 -1.49
C LEU A 82 8.26 14.33 -2.41
N ASN A 83 7.25 15.20 -2.27
CA ASN A 83 6.06 15.21 -3.12
C ASN A 83 6.39 15.44 -4.60
N ASP A 84 7.35 16.31 -4.90
CA ASP A 84 7.78 16.58 -6.28
C ASP A 84 8.57 15.38 -6.83
N VAL A 85 9.45 14.84 -5.99
CA VAL A 85 10.34 13.72 -6.31
C VAL A 85 9.58 12.45 -6.69
N ILE A 86 8.49 12.10 -5.98
CA ILE A 86 7.70 10.88 -6.26
C ILE A 86 7.09 10.89 -7.68
N THR A 87 6.96 12.07 -8.28
CA THR A 87 6.39 12.27 -9.61
C THR A 87 7.43 12.44 -10.71
N ASP A 88 8.71 12.43 -10.35
CA ASP A 88 9.85 12.64 -11.22
C ASP A 88 10.70 11.36 -11.23
N ALA A 89 10.63 10.61 -12.34
CA ALA A 89 11.27 9.30 -12.45
C ALA A 89 12.80 9.39 -12.24
N GLU A 90 13.44 10.39 -12.85
CA GLU A 90 14.89 10.55 -12.74
C GLU A 90 15.30 10.90 -11.32
N ALA A 91 14.58 11.81 -10.66
CA ALA A 91 14.83 12.12 -9.26
C ALA A 91 14.62 10.88 -8.36
N LEU A 92 13.51 10.16 -8.55
CA LEU A 92 13.15 8.99 -7.74
C LEU A 92 14.18 7.85 -7.83
N HIS A 93 14.93 7.75 -8.92
CA HIS A 93 15.99 6.75 -9.10
C HIS A 93 17.34 7.13 -8.47
N ARG A 94 17.49 8.37 -8.00
CA ARG A 94 18.69 8.77 -7.25
C ARG A 94 18.57 8.29 -5.82
N THR A 95 19.59 7.58 -5.32
CA THR A 95 19.62 6.99 -3.98
C THR A 95 19.24 7.98 -2.86
N GLU A 96 19.66 9.25 -2.98
CA GLU A 96 19.34 10.33 -2.03
C GLU A 96 17.84 10.60 -1.86
N TYR A 97 17.04 10.25 -2.87
CA TYR A 97 15.59 10.40 -2.90
C TYR A 97 14.86 9.06 -2.80
N THR A 98 15.43 8.00 -3.37
CA THR A 98 14.79 6.67 -3.38
C THR A 98 14.50 6.17 -1.97
N GLN A 99 15.48 6.24 -1.07
CA GLN A 99 15.31 5.70 0.29
C GLN A 99 14.32 6.52 1.14
N PRO A 100 14.41 7.86 1.18
CA PRO A 100 13.39 8.68 1.84
C PRO A 100 11.98 8.47 1.27
N ALA A 101 11.84 8.33 -0.05
CA ALA A 101 10.55 8.10 -0.69
C ALA A 101 9.96 6.74 -0.31
N LEU A 102 10.77 5.68 -0.33
CA LEU A 102 10.34 4.35 0.10
C LEU A 102 9.93 4.36 1.57
N PHE A 103 10.74 4.97 2.44
CA PHE A 103 10.44 5.09 3.86
C PHE A 103 9.10 5.81 4.10
N ALA A 104 8.85 6.95 3.44
CA ALA A 104 7.60 7.69 3.60
C ALA A 104 6.38 6.88 3.17
N VAL A 105 6.46 6.18 2.02
CA VAL A 105 5.37 5.32 1.54
C VAL A 105 5.13 4.14 2.47
N GLU A 106 6.19 3.50 2.94
CA GLU A 106 6.10 2.32 3.80
C GLU A 106 5.56 2.64 5.19
N VAL A 107 5.95 3.78 5.78
CA VAL A 107 5.35 4.26 7.03
C VAL A 107 3.88 4.61 6.82
N ALA A 108 3.52 5.24 5.71
CA ALA A 108 2.13 5.55 5.40
C ALA A 108 1.28 4.27 5.19
N LEU A 109 1.83 3.22 4.56
CA LEU A 109 1.20 1.91 4.45
C LEU A 109 1.02 1.24 5.82
N PHE A 110 2.06 1.30 6.66
CA PHE A 110 2.00 0.81 8.03
C PHE A 110 0.88 1.47 8.82
N ARG A 111 0.79 2.81 8.80
CA ARG A 111 -0.27 3.57 9.48
C ARG A 111 -1.66 3.27 8.92
N LEU A 112 -1.77 3.07 7.61
CA LEU A 112 -3.02 2.64 6.98
C LEU A 112 -3.49 1.28 7.51
N LEU A 113 -2.60 0.28 7.56
CA LEU A 113 -2.91 -1.04 8.11
C LEU A 113 -3.31 -0.97 9.59
N GLN A 114 -2.58 -0.18 10.40
CA GLN A 114 -2.93 0.05 11.80
C GLN A 114 -4.34 0.64 11.94
N SER A 115 -4.74 1.55 11.04
CA SER A 115 -6.09 2.15 11.07
C SER A 115 -7.21 1.14 10.82
N TRP A 116 -6.90 -0.01 10.21
CA TRP A 116 -7.81 -1.13 10.01
C TRP A 116 -7.71 -2.19 11.11
N GLY A 117 -6.91 -1.95 12.15
CA GLY A 117 -6.69 -2.89 13.25
C GLY A 117 -5.70 -4.01 12.93
N ILE A 118 -4.93 -3.90 11.84
CA ILE A 118 -3.87 -4.87 11.50
C ILE A 118 -2.56 -4.35 12.09
N THR A 119 -2.04 -5.06 13.08
CA THR A 119 -0.79 -4.74 13.77
C THR A 119 0.16 -5.94 13.74
N PRO A 120 1.48 -5.74 13.63
CA PRO A 120 2.43 -6.81 13.88
C PRO A 120 2.41 -7.18 15.37
N ASP A 121 2.77 -8.42 15.68
CA ASP A 121 2.95 -8.90 17.07
C ASP A 121 4.27 -8.42 17.69
#